data_AF-A0A6I2YJD9-F1
#
_entry.id   AF-A0A6I2YJD9-F1
#
_cell.length_a   1.000
_cell.length_b   1.000
_cell.length_c   1.000
_cell.angle_alpha   90.00
_cell.angle_beta   90.00
_cell.angle_gamma   90.00
#
_symmetry.space_group_name_H-M   'P 1'
#
loop_
_entity.id
_entity.type
_entity.pdbx_description
1 polymer ?
#
loop_
_entity_poly.entity_id
_entity_poly.type
_entity_poly.pdbx_seq_one_letter_code
_entity_poly.pdbx_strand_id
1 'polypeptide(L)'
;MVSQPPVSSAPLTSAAPAPSPTTLPPTPTPTPSPSPSPIVLLSPLTGLPEPTPKPVLVVKLDNTRNAQPHAGLGSADVVYIEEVEWGLTRIAAIFSSAIPNHIGPVRSARITDIELLAQYGSPAFAFSGAQQKLWPMLEAASFEDVSANKGGEGYSRDS
;
A
#
# COMPACT_ATOMS: atom_id res chain seq x y z
N MET A 1 -28.26 -92.60 -72.47
CA MET A 1 -29.12 -91.80 -73.37
C MET A 1 -30.31 -91.34 -72.54
N VAL A 2 -30.70 -90.07 -72.39
CA VAL A 2 -30.48 -88.84 -73.17
C VAL A 2 -30.77 -87.62 -72.26
N SER A 3 -30.01 -86.54 -72.51
CA SER A 3 -30.22 -85.09 -72.37
C SER A 3 -31.15 -84.44 -71.33
N GLN A 4 -30.61 -83.36 -70.77
CA GLN A 4 -31.26 -82.26 -70.04
C GLN A 4 -32.28 -81.48 -70.90
N PRO A 5 -33.08 -80.61 -70.24
CA PRO A 5 -33.02 -79.17 -70.59
C PRO A 5 -32.91 -78.24 -69.35
N PRO A 6 -32.65 -76.93 -69.55
CA PRO A 6 -32.20 -75.98 -68.52
C PRO A 6 -33.30 -75.01 -68.06
N VAL A 7 -33.05 -74.19 -67.02
CA VAL A 7 -33.07 -72.70 -67.04
C VAL A 7 -33.13 -72.05 -65.64
N SER A 8 -32.50 -70.86 -65.58
CA SER A 8 -32.93 -69.64 -64.87
C SER A 8 -32.48 -69.40 -63.42
N SER A 9 -31.56 -68.44 -63.29
CA SER A 9 -31.08 -67.85 -62.03
C SER A 9 -31.98 -66.68 -61.61
N ALA A 10 -32.44 -66.68 -60.35
CA ALA A 10 -33.19 -65.57 -59.75
C ALA A 10 -32.23 -64.53 -59.11
N PRO A 11 -32.63 -63.25 -58.99
CA PRO A 11 -31.74 -62.16 -58.62
C PRO A 11 -31.49 -62.06 -57.10
N LEU A 12 -30.33 -61.50 -56.74
CA LEU A 12 -29.91 -61.15 -55.38
C LEU A 12 -30.65 -59.88 -54.92
N THR A 13 -31.49 -59.98 -53.89
CA THR A 13 -32.01 -58.83 -53.15
C THR A 13 -30.97 -58.34 -52.13
N SER A 14 -30.46 -57.13 -52.34
CA SER A 14 -29.63 -56.38 -51.41
C SER A 14 -30.48 -55.84 -50.25
N ALA A 15 -30.13 -56.19 -49.01
CA ALA A 15 -30.73 -55.64 -47.81
C ALA A 15 -30.09 -54.29 -47.46
N ALA A 16 -30.91 -53.27 -47.20
CA ALA A 16 -30.48 -51.95 -46.75
C ALA A 16 -29.94 -51.99 -45.29
N PRO A 17 -28.94 -51.16 -44.92
CA PRO A 17 -28.40 -51.13 -43.56
C PRO A 17 -29.32 -50.34 -42.61
N ALA A 18 -29.48 -50.82 -41.38
CA ALA A 18 -30.15 -50.12 -40.29
C ALA A 18 -29.24 -49.02 -39.70
N PRO A 19 -29.78 -47.91 -39.14
CA PRO A 19 -28.96 -46.87 -38.52
C PRO A 19 -28.42 -47.31 -37.15
N SER A 20 -27.15 -47.06 -36.89
CA SER A 20 -26.51 -47.28 -35.59
C SER A 20 -27.00 -46.27 -34.53
N PRO A 21 -27.16 -46.67 -33.25
CA PRO A 21 -27.51 -45.73 -32.19
C PRO A 21 -26.32 -44.80 -31.87
N THR A 22 -26.54 -43.49 -31.92
CA THR A 22 -25.58 -42.48 -31.45
C THR A 22 -25.70 -42.33 -29.93
N THR A 23 -24.67 -42.70 -29.19
CA THR A 23 -24.53 -42.42 -27.76
C THR A 23 -24.13 -40.96 -27.54
N LEU A 24 -24.89 -40.23 -26.73
CA LEU A 24 -24.57 -38.83 -26.36
C LEU A 24 -23.37 -38.79 -25.39
N PRO A 25 -22.47 -37.80 -25.51
CA PRO A 25 -21.32 -37.65 -24.61
C PRO A 25 -21.76 -37.27 -23.18
N PRO A 26 -20.99 -37.65 -22.13
CA PRO A 26 -21.30 -37.29 -20.75
C PRO A 26 -21.12 -35.78 -20.52
N THR A 27 -22.07 -35.18 -19.81
CA THR A 27 -22.03 -33.77 -19.38
C THR A 27 -20.86 -33.53 -18.41
N PRO A 28 -20.02 -32.50 -18.59
CA PRO A 28 -18.95 -32.19 -17.65
C PRO A 28 -19.51 -31.73 -16.30
N THR A 29 -19.01 -32.29 -15.20
CA THR A 29 -19.29 -31.84 -13.84
C THR A 29 -18.73 -30.42 -13.64
N PRO A 30 -19.51 -29.44 -13.16
CA PRO A 30 -18.99 -28.11 -12.87
C PRO A 30 -17.90 -28.16 -11.79
N THR A 31 -16.72 -27.65 -12.12
CA THR A 31 -15.62 -27.40 -11.16
C THR A 31 -16.08 -26.35 -10.14
N PRO A 32 -15.85 -26.54 -8.82
CA PRO A 32 -16.18 -25.52 -7.83
C PRO A 32 -15.39 -24.24 -8.12
N SER A 33 -16.10 -23.11 -8.25
CA SER A 33 -15.49 -21.80 -8.40
C SER A 33 -14.82 -21.40 -7.08
N PRO A 34 -13.56 -20.91 -7.09
CA PRO A 34 -12.91 -20.46 -5.87
C PRO A 34 -13.69 -19.26 -5.29
N SER A 35 -14.03 -19.34 -4.00
CA SER A 35 -14.56 -18.19 -3.26
C SER A 35 -13.47 -17.11 -3.19
N PRO A 36 -13.76 -15.84 -3.56
CA PRO A 36 -12.77 -14.79 -3.48
C PRO A 36 -12.32 -14.58 -2.03
N SER A 37 -11.01 -14.54 -1.79
CA SER A 37 -10.44 -14.12 -0.51
C SER A 37 -10.74 -12.64 -0.28
N PRO A 38 -11.01 -12.22 0.98
CA PRO A 38 -11.19 -10.80 1.28
C PRO A 38 -9.91 -10.02 0.92
N ILE A 39 -10.07 -8.92 0.19
CA ILE A 39 -8.97 -7.98 -0.05
C ILE A 39 -8.71 -7.25 1.26
N VAL A 40 -7.53 -7.46 1.85
CA VAL A 40 -7.09 -6.72 3.04
C VAL A 40 -6.25 -5.55 2.55
N LEU A 41 -6.73 -4.32 2.78
CA LEU A 41 -5.94 -3.13 2.56
C LEU A 41 -4.91 -3.00 3.69
N LEU A 42 -3.65 -2.76 3.33
CA LEU A 42 -2.54 -2.61 4.29
C LEU A 42 -2.03 -1.16 4.26
N SER A 43 -1.60 -0.67 5.41
CA SER A 43 -0.89 0.60 5.52
C SER A 43 0.47 0.52 4.83
N PRO A 44 0.85 1.48 3.96
CA PRO A 44 2.15 1.48 3.31
C PRO A 44 3.32 1.72 4.28
N LEU A 45 3.05 2.28 5.46
CA LEU A 45 4.08 2.63 6.44
C LEU A 45 4.38 1.50 7.43
N THR A 46 3.37 0.68 7.76
CA THR A 46 3.50 -0.37 8.78
C THR A 46 3.31 -1.78 8.23
N GLY A 47 2.71 -1.93 7.04
CA GLY A 47 2.31 -3.23 6.49
C GLY A 47 1.15 -3.91 7.25
N LEU A 48 0.51 -3.21 8.19
CA LEU A 48 -0.61 -3.73 8.98
C LEU A 48 -1.97 -3.43 8.33
N PRO A 49 -3.03 -4.20 8.64
CA PRO A 49 -4.38 -3.94 8.12
C PRO A 49 -4.87 -2.52 8.42
N GLU A 50 -5.23 -1.80 7.35
CA GLU A 50 -5.72 -0.42 7.41
C GLU A 50 -6.89 -0.27 6.42
N PRO A 51 -8.15 -0.36 6.87
CA PRO A 51 -9.32 -0.32 5.99
C PRO A 51 -9.49 1.01 5.24
N THR A 52 -8.95 2.09 5.78
CA THR A 52 -9.03 3.45 5.24
C THR A 52 -7.68 4.14 5.40
N PRO A 53 -7.16 4.82 4.37
CA PRO A 53 -5.93 5.59 4.47
C PRO A 53 -5.99 6.59 5.62
N LYS A 54 -4.94 6.62 6.45
CA LYS A 54 -4.80 7.61 7.53
C LYS A 54 -3.92 8.79 7.09
N PRO A 55 -4.16 9.99 7.66
CA PRO A 55 -3.25 11.12 7.45
C PRO A 55 -1.87 10.81 8.03
N VAL A 56 -0.88 11.58 7.57
CA VAL A 56 0.51 11.48 8.01
C VAL A 56 0.89 12.74 8.77
N LEU A 57 1.40 12.57 9.98
CA LEU A 57 2.06 13.61 10.78
C LEU A 57 3.56 13.35 10.77
N VAL A 58 4.35 14.35 10.40
CA VAL A 58 5.81 14.33 10.55
C VAL A 58 6.21 15.32 11.63
N VAL A 59 7.03 14.89 12.57
CA VAL A 59 7.56 15.75 13.64
C VAL A 59 9.07 15.82 13.56
N LYS A 60 9.60 17.05 13.49
CA LYS A 60 11.04 17.31 13.50
C LYS A 60 11.56 17.30 14.93
N LEU A 61 12.46 16.38 15.26
CA LEU A 61 12.96 16.17 16.61
C LEU A 61 14.46 16.47 16.73
N ASP A 62 14.85 16.95 17.90
CA ASP A 62 16.25 16.99 18.33
C ASP A 62 16.81 15.57 18.41
N ASN A 63 18.11 15.37 18.21
CA ASN A 63 18.78 14.09 18.49
C ASN A 63 20.10 14.28 19.26
N THR A 64 20.28 15.41 19.93
CA THR A 64 21.37 15.63 20.87
C THR A 64 21.22 14.74 22.10
N ARG A 65 22.33 14.50 22.80
CA ARG A 65 22.33 13.73 24.06
C ARG A 65 21.39 14.32 25.12
N ASN A 66 21.26 15.65 25.16
CA ASN A 66 20.39 16.36 26.11
C ASN A 66 18.90 16.25 25.76
N ALA A 67 18.56 15.88 24.52
CA ALA A 67 17.19 15.67 24.09
C ALA A 67 16.67 14.26 24.39
N GLN A 68 17.54 13.36 24.85
CA GLN A 68 17.19 11.99 25.16
C GLN A 68 16.82 11.83 26.64
N PRO A 69 15.80 11.01 26.97
CA PRO A 69 14.97 10.22 26.05
C PRO A 69 13.89 11.07 25.33
N HIS A 70 13.57 10.69 24.09
CA HIS A 70 12.50 11.34 23.31
C HIS A 70 11.10 10.92 23.78
N ALA A 71 10.19 11.88 23.88
CA ALA A 71 8.78 11.60 24.09
C ALA A 71 8.13 11.16 22.77
N GLY A 72 7.30 10.10 22.82
CA GLY A 72 6.46 9.66 21.71
C GLY A 72 7.18 8.94 20.55
N LEU A 73 8.51 9.01 20.46
CA LEU A 73 9.28 8.45 19.34
C LEU A 73 9.04 6.94 19.12
N GLY A 74 8.79 6.18 20.18
CA GLY A 74 8.50 4.74 20.09
C GLY A 74 7.17 4.39 19.40
N SER A 75 6.30 5.37 19.14
CA SER A 75 5.05 5.19 18.39
C SER A 75 5.18 5.58 16.91
N ALA A 76 6.35 6.03 16.47
CA ALA A 76 6.57 6.40 15.07
C ALA A 76 6.56 5.15 14.17
N ASP A 77 5.88 5.25 13.03
CA ASP A 77 5.86 4.21 12.01
C ASP A 77 7.17 4.17 11.22
N VAL A 78 7.73 5.35 10.94
CA VAL A 78 9.02 5.51 10.26
C VAL A 78 9.84 6.57 10.98
N VAL A 79 11.14 6.33 11.10
CA VAL A 79 12.10 7.26 11.69
C VAL A 79 13.26 7.47 10.73
N TYR A 80 13.47 8.70 10.29
CA TYR A 80 14.67 9.10 9.56
C TYR A 80 15.65 9.80 10.48
N ILE A 81 16.94 9.52 10.31
CA ILE A 81 18.04 10.21 10.98
C ILE A 81 18.72 11.11 9.94
N GLU A 82 18.40 12.40 10.05
CA GLU A 82 18.93 13.56 9.34
C GLU A 82 20.36 13.95 9.74
N GLU A 83 21.40 13.74 8.92
CA GLU A 83 22.64 14.52 9.09
C GLU A 83 22.45 15.98 8.70
N VAL A 84 23.21 16.85 9.36
CA VAL A 84 22.94 18.28 9.50
C VAL A 84 24.25 18.94 9.97
N GLU A 85 24.23 20.22 10.30
CA GLU A 85 25.44 20.98 10.64
C GLU A 85 26.27 20.34 11.76
N TRP A 86 27.60 20.36 11.56
CA TRP A 86 28.63 19.97 12.54
C TRP A 86 28.59 18.51 13.00
N GLY A 87 28.05 17.60 12.18
CA GLY A 87 28.00 16.16 12.50
C GLY A 87 26.97 15.81 13.58
N LEU A 88 26.09 16.75 13.93
CA LEU A 88 24.89 16.42 14.69
C LEU A 88 23.90 15.67 13.78
N THR A 89 22.89 15.07 14.38
CA THR A 89 21.73 14.54 13.66
C THR A 89 20.43 15.13 14.19
N ARG A 90 19.39 15.17 13.36
CA ARG A 90 18.00 15.42 13.78
C ARG A 90 17.16 14.23 13.34
N ILE A 91 15.99 14.07 13.93
CA ILE A 91 15.07 13.00 13.58
C ILE A 91 13.85 13.59 12.86
N ALA A 92 13.41 12.95 11.78
CA ALA A 92 12.06 13.13 11.26
C ALA A 92 11.27 11.86 11.63
N ALA A 93 10.31 12.00 12.54
CA ALA A 93 9.46 10.92 13.01
C ALA A 93 8.09 11.00 12.33
N ILE A 94 7.68 9.91 11.69
CA ILE A 94 6.46 9.81 10.88
C ILE A 94 5.43 9.00 11.67
N PHE A 95 4.23 9.56 11.82
CA PHE A 95 3.11 8.95 12.52
C PHE A 95 1.89 8.92 11.60
N SER A 96 1.27 7.75 11.49
CA SER A 96 0.00 7.54 10.80
C SER A 96 -0.84 6.50 11.53
N SER A 97 -0.23 5.42 12.02
CA SER A 97 -0.96 4.34 12.70
C SER A 97 -1.50 4.77 14.06
N ALA A 98 -0.66 5.44 14.86
CA ALA A 98 -0.94 5.97 16.18
C ALA A 98 -0.15 7.27 16.42
N ILE A 99 -0.84 8.30 16.92
CA ILE A 99 -0.23 9.58 17.31
C ILE A 99 -0.27 9.65 18.84
N PRO A 100 0.87 9.70 19.54
CA PRO A 100 0.91 9.79 20.99
C PRO A 100 0.56 11.21 21.47
N ASN A 101 0.15 11.33 22.74
CA ASN A 101 -0.27 12.61 23.32
C ASN A 101 0.88 13.64 23.43
N HIS A 102 2.13 13.18 23.54
CA HIS A 102 3.31 14.02 23.70
C HIS A 102 4.43 13.53 22.77
N ILE A 103 5.00 14.45 21.98
CA ILE A 103 6.10 14.20 21.04
C ILE A 103 7.15 15.30 21.20
N GLY A 104 8.41 14.95 21.39
CA GLY A 104 9.46 15.95 21.56
C GLY A 104 10.82 15.39 22.00
N PRO A 105 11.85 16.24 22.10
CA PRO A 105 11.82 17.69 21.90
C PRO A 105 11.77 18.12 20.42
N VAL A 106 10.85 19.02 20.07
CA VAL A 106 10.70 19.51 18.69
C VAL A 106 11.81 20.49 18.31
N ARG A 107 12.23 20.46 17.04
CA ARG A 107 13.31 21.30 16.48
C ARG A 107 12.96 21.93 15.15
N SER A 108 13.88 22.77 14.70
CA SER A 108 13.71 23.57 13.49
C SER A 108 13.79 22.74 12.22
N ALA A 109 12.96 23.09 11.25
CA ALA A 109 12.97 22.51 9.91
C ALA A 109 14.25 22.86 9.14
N ARG A 110 14.59 22.00 8.20
CA ARG A 110 15.73 22.09 7.28
C ARG A 110 15.27 21.88 5.85
N ILE A 111 16.15 22.22 4.91
CA ILE A 111 15.87 22.06 3.48
C ILE A 111 15.59 20.61 3.10
N THR A 112 16.30 19.66 3.72
CA THR A 112 16.13 18.22 3.49
C THR A 112 14.73 17.71 3.83
N ASP A 113 14.07 18.36 4.80
CA ASP A 113 12.68 18.03 5.15
C ASP A 113 11.75 18.23 3.96
N ILE A 114 11.94 19.28 3.15
CA ILE A 114 11.07 19.54 1.99
C ILE A 114 11.11 18.37 1.00
N GLU A 115 12.31 17.89 0.69
CA GLU A 115 12.51 16.79 -0.25
C GLU A 115 12.01 15.45 0.32
N LEU A 116 12.24 15.22 1.61
CA LEU A 116 11.77 14.03 2.30
C LEU A 116 10.23 13.98 2.34
N LEU A 117 9.60 15.06 2.74
CA LEU A 117 8.16 15.13 2.98
C LEU A 117 7.33 15.12 1.69
N ALA A 118 7.92 15.54 0.56
CA ALA A 118 7.28 15.46 -0.75
C ALA A 118 6.89 14.02 -1.14
N GLN A 119 7.56 13.01 -0.58
CA GLN A 119 7.27 11.59 -0.81
C GLN A 119 5.97 11.11 -0.13
N TYR A 120 5.43 11.91 0.80
CA TYR A 120 4.22 11.61 1.56
C TYR A 120 2.98 12.37 1.04
N GLY A 121 3.09 13.01 -0.13
CA GLY A 121 2.03 13.85 -0.70
C GLY A 121 1.93 15.18 0.05
N SER A 122 0.99 15.27 0.98
CA SER A 122 0.71 16.49 1.77
C SER A 122 0.59 16.17 3.27
N PRO A 123 1.67 15.71 3.92
CA PRO A 123 1.63 15.42 5.35
C PRO A 123 1.47 16.70 6.18
N ALA A 124 1.00 16.59 7.41
CA ALA A 124 1.16 17.66 8.40
C ALA A 124 2.60 17.66 8.92
N PHE A 125 3.25 18.82 8.96
CA PHE A 125 4.64 18.95 9.42
C PHE A 125 4.75 19.83 10.67
N ALA A 126 5.12 19.21 11.78
CA ALA A 126 5.33 19.84 13.07
C ALA A 126 6.83 20.10 13.30
N PHE A 127 7.19 21.38 13.42
CA PHE A 127 8.55 21.83 13.71
C PHE A 127 8.52 23.13 14.53
N SER A 128 9.67 23.53 15.06
CA SER A 128 9.80 24.76 15.85
C SER A 128 10.88 25.66 15.28
N GLY A 129 10.48 26.59 14.42
CA GLY A 129 11.35 27.54 13.73
C GLY A 129 12.07 26.95 12.52
N ALA A 130 12.73 27.81 11.77
CA ALA A 130 13.56 27.48 10.63
C ALA A 130 14.58 28.61 10.40
N GLN A 131 15.61 28.36 9.60
CA GLN A 131 16.49 29.44 9.15
C GLN A 131 15.67 30.45 8.33
N GLN A 132 15.86 31.75 8.58
CA GLN A 132 14.99 32.78 7.99
C GLN A 132 14.87 32.72 6.45
N LYS A 133 15.96 32.39 5.76
CA LYS A 133 15.99 32.26 4.29
C LYS A 133 15.21 31.06 3.76
N LEU A 134 14.88 30.09 4.61
CA LEU A 134 14.20 28.86 4.23
C LEU A 134 12.66 29.02 4.20
N TRP A 135 12.11 30.02 4.88
CA TRP A 135 10.65 30.21 4.98
C TRP A 135 9.91 30.24 3.63
N PRO A 136 10.38 30.97 2.59
CA PRO A 136 9.69 30.96 1.30
C PRO A 136 9.61 29.56 0.67
N MET A 137 10.59 28.70 0.96
CA MET A 137 10.61 27.33 0.46
C MET A 137 9.66 26.43 1.27
N LEU A 138 9.58 26.62 2.59
CA LEU A 138 8.63 25.90 3.45
C LEU A 138 7.19 26.25 3.12
N GLU A 139 6.90 27.52 2.85
CA GLU A 139 5.56 27.99 2.47
C GLU A 139 5.12 27.46 1.10
N ALA A 140 6.07 27.18 0.20
CA ALA A 140 5.82 26.62 -1.12
C ALA A 140 5.84 25.08 -1.14
N ALA A 141 6.16 24.43 -0.03
CA ALA A 141 6.26 22.97 0.06
C ALA A 141 4.87 22.31 0.05
N SER A 142 4.83 21.01 -0.23
CA SER A 142 3.57 20.27 -0.34
C SER A 142 2.92 19.90 0.99
N PHE A 143 3.61 20.09 2.12
CA PHE A 143 3.11 19.74 3.45
C PHE A 143 2.20 20.84 4.04
N GLU A 144 1.37 20.45 5.01
CA GLU A 144 0.62 21.38 5.84
C GLU A 144 1.50 21.84 7.03
N ASP A 145 1.80 23.13 7.10
CA ASP A 145 2.59 23.73 8.19
C ASP A 145 1.75 23.80 9.48
N VAL A 146 2.05 22.90 10.43
CA VAL A 146 1.49 22.88 11.79
C VAL A 146 2.56 23.25 12.84
N SER A 147 3.53 24.08 12.45
CA SER A 147 4.63 24.50 13.31
C SER A 147 4.21 25.41 14.46
N ALA A 148 5.09 25.54 15.45
CA ALA A 148 4.93 26.48 16.55
C ALA A 148 4.75 27.95 16.08
N ASN A 149 5.17 28.26 14.84
CA ASN A 149 5.05 29.59 14.25
C ASN A 149 3.62 29.91 13.77
N LYS A 150 2.78 28.91 13.46
CA LYS A 150 1.42 29.13 12.91
C LYS A 150 0.27 29.10 13.93
N GLY A 151 0.55 28.79 15.19
CA GLY A 151 -0.46 28.87 16.25
C GLY A 151 -0.17 27.89 17.37
N GLY A 152 0.86 28.17 18.19
CA GLY A 152 1.48 27.28 19.18
C GLY A 152 0.60 26.65 20.29
N GLU A 153 -0.73 26.58 20.14
CA GLU A 153 -1.66 25.91 21.05
C GLU A 153 -1.33 24.43 21.29
N GLY A 154 -0.54 23.79 20.42
CA GLY A 154 -0.01 22.42 20.59
C GLY A 154 1.43 22.33 21.09
N TYR A 155 2.07 23.44 21.46
CA TYR A 155 3.50 23.48 21.84
C TYR A 155 3.69 24.00 23.26
N SER A 156 4.43 23.25 24.06
CA SER A 156 4.82 23.64 25.42
C SER A 156 6.33 23.58 25.61
N ARG A 157 6.82 24.27 26.64
CA ARG A 157 8.18 24.11 27.16
C ARG A 157 8.11 23.34 28.47
N ASP A 158 9.02 22.40 28.65
CA ASP A 158 9.22 21.77 29.95
C ASP A 158 9.70 22.84 30.94
N SER A 159 9.15 22.79 32.16
CA SER A 159 9.45 23.70 33.27
C SER A 159 10.71 23.31 34.03
#